data_AF-A0A2E1BMM8-F1
#
_entry.id   AF-A0A2E1BMM8-F1
#
_cell.length_a   1.000
_cell.length_b   1.000
_cell.length_c   1.000
_cell.angle_alpha   90.00
_cell.angle_beta   90.00
_cell.angle_gamma   90.00
#
_symmetry.space_group_name_H-M   'P 1'
#
loop_
_entity.id
_entity.type
_entity.pdbx_description
1 polymer ?
#
loop_
_entity_poly.entity_id
_entity_poly.type
_entity_poly.pdbx_seq_one_letter_code
_entity_poly.pdbx_strand_id
1 'polypeptide(L)'
;MIEVFQDRDDVHRFQIKSASGGVLLKSNPFANGQDVKNAVAEIKKTTASHLLFERRTNHDGKFFFKVRLQDGTLVGNSQLYDSEAGLENGIKNLKTVLSTL
;
A
#
# COMPACT_ATOMS: atom_id res chain seq x y z
N MET A 1 -10.77 3.05 0.33
CA MET A 1 -10.79 3.63 1.70
C MET A 1 -9.40 3.51 2.33
N ILE A 2 -8.97 4.50 3.12
CA ILE A 2 -7.75 4.39 3.94
C ILE A 2 -8.18 4.20 5.41
N GLU A 3 -7.59 3.21 6.07
CA GLU A 3 -7.77 2.96 7.50
C GLU A 3 -6.43 3.06 8.22
N VAL A 4 -6.39 3.76 9.34
CA VAL A 4 -5.24 3.80 10.24
C VAL A 4 -5.53 2.87 11.42
N PHE A 5 -4.55 2.06 11.78
CA PHE A 5 -4.64 1.16 12.93
C PHE A 5 -3.30 1.04 13.64
N GLN A 6 -3.36 0.61 14.89
CA GLN A 6 -2.20 0.28 15.70
C GLN A 6 -2.14 -1.24 15.79
N ASP A 7 -0.99 -1.81 15.43
CA ASP A 7 -0.70 -3.23 15.58
C ASP A 7 -0.27 -3.50 17.04
N ARG A 8 0.28 -4.68 17.32
CA ARG A 8 0.95 -4.96 18.60
C ARG A 8 2.22 -4.10 18.73
N ASP A 9 2.64 -3.83 19.96
CA ASP A 9 3.87 -3.09 20.29
C ASP A 9 3.86 -1.58 19.90
N ASP A 10 2.70 -0.93 19.98
CA ASP A 10 2.52 0.51 19.68
C ASP A 10 2.93 0.94 18.26
N VAL A 11 2.97 -0.02 17.34
CA VAL A 11 3.33 0.23 15.95
C VAL A 11 2.14 0.74 15.15
N HIS A 12 2.26 1.94 14.60
CA HIS A 12 1.20 2.54 13.79
C HIS A 12 1.34 2.18 12.31
N ARG A 13 0.21 1.89 11.64
CA ARG A 13 0.14 1.59 10.21
C ARG A 13 -1.12 2.15 9.59
N PHE A 14 -1.11 2.27 8.26
CA PHE A 14 -2.33 2.43 7.49
C PHE A 14 -2.47 1.31 6.45
N GLN A 15 -3.70 1.07 6.02
CA GLN A 15 -4.01 0.19 4.91
C GLN A 15 -4.95 0.87 3.92
N ILE A 16 -4.79 0.52 2.65
CA ILE A 16 -5.67 0.96 1.57
C ILE A 16 -6.53 -0.23 1.17
N LYS A 17 -7.83 -0.06 1.22
CA LYS A 17 -8.83 -1.06 0.85
C LYS A 17 -9.55 -0.70 -0.45
N SER A 18 -9.89 -1.72 -1.22
CA SER A 18 -10.81 -1.64 -2.35
C SER A 18 -12.21 -1.22 -1.90
N ALA A 19 -13.09 -0.88 -2.85
CA ALA A 19 -14.50 -0.61 -2.57
C ALA A 19 -15.23 -1.82 -1.94
N SER A 20 -14.78 -3.04 -2.26
CA SER A 20 -15.30 -4.29 -1.67
C SER A 20 -14.72 -4.61 -0.29
N GLY A 21 -13.85 -3.75 0.28
CA GLY A 21 -13.25 -3.95 1.60
C GLY A 21 -11.97 -4.80 1.63
N GLY A 22 -11.54 -5.35 0.49
CA GLY A 22 -10.30 -6.12 0.38
C GLY A 22 -9.06 -5.24 0.53
N VAL A 23 -8.06 -5.69 1.29
CA VAL A 23 -6.81 -4.94 1.50
C VAL A 23 -5.94 -5.00 0.25
N LEU A 24 -5.61 -3.83 -0.30
CA LEU A 24 -4.76 -3.67 -1.48
C LEU A 24 -3.30 -3.35 -1.10
N LEU A 25 -3.11 -2.59 -0.02
CA LEU A 25 -1.80 -2.13 0.45
C LEU A 25 -1.79 -2.05 1.97
N LYS A 26 -0.71 -2.51 2.61
CA LYS A 26 -0.40 -2.24 4.03
C LYS A 26 0.91 -1.46 4.10
N SER A 27 0.91 -0.38 4.88
CA SER A 27 2.07 0.51 5.00
C SER A 27 3.24 -0.14 5.74
N ASN A 28 4.42 0.44 5.56
CA ASN A 28 5.55 0.26 6.47
C ASN A 28 5.15 0.69 7.92
N PRO A 29 5.78 0.18 8.98
CA PRO A 29 5.47 0.64 10.33
C PRO A 29 5.95 2.07 10.55
N PHE A 30 5.18 2.80 11.36
CA PHE A 30 5.52 4.13 11.85
C PHE A 30 5.75 4.07 13.36
N ALA A 31 6.71 4.87 13.83
CA ALA A 31 7.11 4.91 15.23
C ALA A 31 6.09 5.61 16.14
N ASN A 32 5.25 6.50 15.58
CA ASN A 32 4.23 7.22 16.35
C ASN A 32 2.98 7.52 15.49
N GLY A 33 1.90 7.87 16.19
CA GLY A 33 0.61 8.14 15.59
C GLY A 33 0.53 9.44 14.76
N GLN A 34 1.47 10.38 14.91
CA GLN A 34 1.50 11.59 14.09
C GLN A 34 2.10 11.31 12.71
N ASP A 35 3.16 10.50 12.65
CA ASP A 35 3.83 10.14 11.39
C ASP A 35 2.88 9.38 10.46
N VAL A 36 2.10 8.43 11.00
CA VAL A 36 1.11 7.70 10.18
C VAL A 36 0.03 8.64 9.62
N LYS A 37 -0.39 9.66 10.39
CA LYS A 37 -1.38 10.64 9.94
C LYS A 37 -0.81 11.54 8.84
N ASN A 38 0.44 11.96 8.99
CA ASN A 38 1.15 12.75 7.98
C ASN A 38 1.30 11.94 6.68
N ALA A 39 1.71 10.68 6.78
CA ALA A 39 1.83 9.79 5.63
C ALA A 39 0.48 9.57 4.92
N VAL A 40 -0.62 9.41 5.66
CA VAL A 40 -1.96 9.32 5.07
C VAL A 40 -2.36 10.63 4.36
N ALA A 41 -2.06 11.78 4.95
CA ALA A 41 -2.35 13.07 4.32
C ALA A 41 -1.53 13.29 3.04
N GLU A 42 -0.28 12.81 3.02
CA GLU A 42 0.57 12.82 1.83
C GLU A 42 0.01 11.88 0.75
N ILE A 43 -0.29 10.63 1.09
CA ILE A 43 -0.85 9.65 0.15
C ILE A 43 -2.15 10.12 -0.48
N LYS A 44 -3.01 10.83 0.24
CA LYS A 44 -4.23 11.44 -0.31
C LYS A 44 -3.95 12.54 -1.34
N LYS A 45 -2.82 13.23 -1.24
CA LYS A 45 -2.37 14.26 -2.19
C LYS A 45 -1.56 13.68 -3.34
N THR A 46 -0.96 12.50 -3.14
CA THR A 46 -0.16 11.81 -4.15
C THR A 46 -1.03 11.21 -5.24
N THR A 47 -0.77 11.56 -6.49
CA THR A 47 -1.41 10.89 -7.63
C THR A 47 -0.69 9.59 -7.98
N ALA A 48 -1.41 8.64 -8.56
CA ALA A 48 -0.87 7.32 -8.94
C ALA A 48 0.34 7.37 -9.89
N SER A 49 0.56 8.48 -10.60
CA SER A 49 1.72 8.69 -11.47
C SER A 49 3.02 8.97 -10.69
N HIS A 50 2.93 9.39 -9.43
CA HIS A 50 4.07 9.62 -8.54
C HIS A 50 4.45 8.38 -7.71
N LEU A 51 3.78 7.26 -7.95
CA LEU A 51 4.05 6.00 -7.27
C LEU A 51 4.79 5.03 -8.18
N LEU A 52 5.83 4.42 -7.64
CA LEU A 52 6.59 3.35 -8.26
C LEU A 52 6.10 2.00 -7.72
N PHE A 53 5.84 1.07 -8.64
CA PHE A 53 5.33 -0.26 -8.31
C PHE A 53 6.40 -1.31 -8.65
N GLU A 54 7.03 -1.84 -7.61
CA GLU A 54 8.10 -2.82 -7.70
C GLU A 54 7.50 -4.23 -7.58
N ARG A 55 7.46 -4.98 -8.69
CA ARG A 55 6.94 -6.35 -8.75
C ARG A 55 7.95 -7.32 -8.17
N ARG A 56 7.49 -8.23 -7.31
CA ARG A 56 8.32 -9.20 -6.61
C ARG A 56 7.61 -10.54 -6.52
N THR A 57 8.42 -11.58 -6.38
CA THR A 57 7.98 -12.94 -6.07
C THR A 57 8.70 -13.36 -4.79
N ASN A 58 7.97 -13.90 -3.82
CA ASN A 58 8.58 -14.41 -2.59
C ASN A 58 9.16 -15.83 -2.81
N HIS A 59 9.77 -16.40 -1.78
CA HIS A 59 10.37 -17.73 -1.86
C HIS A 59 9.35 -18.87 -2.06
N ASP A 60 8.07 -18.63 -1.72
CA ASP A 60 6.96 -19.57 -1.94
C ASP A 60 6.34 -19.46 -3.33
N GLY A 61 6.92 -18.66 -4.24
CA GLY A 61 6.39 -18.43 -5.57
C GLY A 61 5.14 -17.55 -5.61
N LYS A 62 4.80 -16.85 -4.52
CA LYS A 62 3.69 -15.89 -4.46
C LYS A 62 4.14 -14.52 -4.94
N PHE A 63 3.28 -13.86 -5.69
CA PHE A 63 3.53 -12.56 -6.30
C PHE A 63 3.06 -11.44 -5.38
N PHE A 64 3.82 -10.36 -5.28
CA PHE A 64 3.39 -9.15 -4.58
C PHE A 64 4.09 -7.92 -5.18
N PHE A 65 3.60 -6.73 -4.86
CA PHE A 65 4.26 -5.50 -5.25
C PHE A 65 4.57 -4.62 -4.05
N LYS A 66 5.69 -3.89 -4.13
CA LYS A 66 6.01 -2.79 -3.22
C LYS A 66 5.62 -1.48 -3.85
N VAL A 67 5.16 -0.54 -3.03
CA VAL A 67 4.87 0.83 -3.46
C VAL A 67 5.91 1.76 -2.88
N ARG A 68 6.53 2.56 -3.74
CA ARG A 68 7.49 3.59 -3.37
C ARG A 68 7.08 4.95 -3.91
N LEU A 69 7.53 6.00 -3.24
CA LEU A 69 7.52 7.36 -3.78
C LEU A 69 8.68 7.53 -4.78
N GLN A 70 8.65 8.62 -5.54
CA GLN A 70 9.70 8.94 -6.54
C GLN A 70 11.09 9.12 -5.92
N ASP A 71 11.15 9.54 -4.65
CA ASP A 71 12.39 9.68 -3.87
C ASP A 71 12.96 8.33 -3.39
N GLY A 72 12.27 7.21 -3.67
CA GLY A 72 12.66 5.86 -3.26
C GLY A 72 12.09 5.41 -1.91
N THR A 73 11.41 6.28 -1.17
CA THR A 73 10.80 5.97 0.13
C THR A 73 9.79 4.84 0.00
N LEU A 74 9.92 3.79 0.83
CA LEU A 74 9.01 2.66 0.85
C LEU A 74 7.71 3.03 1.58
N VAL A 75 6.60 3.06 0.84
CA VAL A 75 5.27 3.31 1.41
C VAL A 75 4.73 2.04 2.06
N GLY A 76 4.82 0.90 1.37
CA GLY A 76 4.23 -0.35 1.83
C GLY A 76 4.27 -1.46 0.80
N ASN A 77 3.63 -2.58 1.13
CA ASN A 77 3.55 -3.75 0.27
C ASN A 77 2.10 -4.21 0.10
N SER A 78 1.80 -4.84 -1.03
CA SER A 78 0.53 -5.50 -1.27
C SER A 78 0.40 -6.79 -0.45
N GLN A 79 -0.81 -7.37 -0.46
CA GLN A 79 -1.00 -8.78 -0.13
C GLN A 79 -0.28 -9.68 -1.15
N LEU A 80 -0.13 -10.95 -0.79
CA LEU A 80 0.37 -11.99 -1.69
C LEU A 80 -0.73 -12.40 -2.69
N TYR A 81 -0.33 -12.66 -3.93
CA TYR A 81 -1.17 -13.12 -5.03
C TYR A 81 -0.66 -14.47 -5.55
N ASP A 82 -1.59 -15.30 -6.02
CA ASP A 82 -1.26 -16.61 -6.60
C ASP A 82 -0.78 -16.55 -8.06
N SER A 83 -0.91 -15.39 -8.72
CA SER A 83 -0.51 -15.21 -10.11
C SER A 83 -0.05 -13.77 -10.40
N GLU A 84 0.80 -13.60 -11.42
CA GLU A 84 1.19 -12.29 -11.95
C GLU A 84 -0.02 -11.47 -12.41
N ALA A 85 -1.00 -12.12 -13.06
CA ALA A 85 -2.23 -11.47 -13.47
C ALA A 85 -3.02 -10.92 -12.26
N GLY A 86 -3.06 -11.68 -11.16
CA GLY A 86 -3.64 -11.21 -9.89
C GLY A 86 -2.91 -9.99 -9.34
N LEU A 87 -1.58 -10.00 -9.38
CA LEU A 87 -0.75 -8.87 -8.99
C LEU A 87 -1.05 -7.62 -9.82
N GLU A 88 -1.08 -7.73 -11.16
CA GLU A 88 -1.33 -6.58 -12.05
C GLU A 88 -2.73 -6.00 -11.83
N ASN A 89 -3.73 -6.85 -11.61
CA ASN A 89 -5.07 -6.43 -11.23
C ASN A 89 -5.07 -5.69 -9.88
N GLY A 90 -4.27 -6.16 -8.92
CA GLY A 90 -4.05 -5.47 -7.65
C GLY A 90 -3.48 -4.06 -7.83
N ILE A 91 -2.46 -3.90 -8.69
CA ILE A 91 -1.88 -2.59 -9.01
C ILE A 91 -2.93 -1.69 -9.65
N LYS A 92 -3.67 -2.18 -10.65
CA LYS A 92 -4.71 -1.41 -11.32
C LYS A 92 -5.78 -0.93 -10.33
N ASN A 93 -6.26 -1.84 -9.46
CA ASN A 93 -7.26 -1.52 -8.45
C ASN A 93 -6.74 -0.45 -7.47
N LEU A 94 -5.50 -0.60 -7.00
CA LEU A 94 -4.89 0.40 -6.11
C LEU A 94 -4.80 1.78 -6.78
N LYS A 95 -4.38 1.85 -8.05
CA LYS A 95 -4.34 3.11 -8.81
C LYS A 95 -5.74 3.73 -8.92
N THR A 96 -6.76 2.93 -9.22
CA THR A 96 -8.16 3.39 -9.28
C THR A 96 -8.61 3.94 -7.94
N VAL A 97 -8.38 3.21 -6.84
CA VAL A 97 -8.74 3.69 -5.49
C VAL A 97 -8.06 5.03 -5.19
N LEU A 98 -6.76 5.14 -5.41
CA LEU A 98 -6.00 6.37 -5.17
C LEU A 98 -6.50 7.56 -5.99
N SER A 99 -6.96 7.34 -7.23
CA SER A 99 -7.55 8.39 -8.07
C SER A 99 -8.92 8.88 -7.61
N THR A 100 -9.53 8.20 -6.64
CA THR A 100 -10.89 8.49 -6.12
C THR A 100 -10.90 8.85 -4.63
N LEU A 101 -9.72 9.00 -4.02
CA LEU A 101 -9.55 9.31 -2.59
C LEU A 101 -9.81 10.78 -2.24
#